data_AF-A0A7C1Q602-F1
#
_entry.id   AF-A0A7C1Q602-F1
#
_cell.length_a   1.000
_cell.length_b   1.000
_cell.length_c   1.000
_cell.angle_alpha   90.00
_cell.angle_beta   90.00
_cell.angle_gamma   90.00
#
_symmetry.space_group_name_H-M   'P 1'
#
loop_
_entity.id
_entity.type
_entity.pdbx_description
1 polymer ?
#
loop_
_entity_poly.entity_id
_entity_poly.type
_entity_poly.pdbx_seq_one_letter_code
_entity_poly.pdbx_strand_id
1 'polypeptide(L)'
;MRKLKNILIIVIIEIPLFILAIPFMIVIIPIGYLRRIKFEKKYAVFLNENNGKNFFCYNNRKDSKQYLKETILPHLNDEIDIVYLDGNKIESDHNSNFISEALFGLKNYNKFPHLMKIRNGKLIDKSINNPFYNVLNMNKSKTELLNTINVFFELNKIKNVT
;
A
#
# COMPACT_ATOMS: atom_id res chain seq x y z
N MET A 1 -30.91 5.57 40.31
CA MET A 1 -31.02 4.10 40.49
C MET A 1 -31.00 3.31 39.18
N ARG A 2 -31.78 3.65 38.14
CA ARG A 2 -31.80 2.90 36.85
C ARG A 2 -30.42 2.78 36.16
N LYS A 3 -29.61 3.85 36.18
CA LYS A 3 -28.23 3.83 35.63
C LYS A 3 -27.27 2.92 36.41
N LEU A 4 -27.34 2.92 37.75
CA LEU A 4 -26.51 2.04 38.59
C LEU A 4 -26.84 0.56 38.37
N LYS A 5 -28.13 0.23 38.24
CA LYS A 5 -28.60 -1.14 37.98
C LYS A 5 -28.11 -1.65 36.61
N ASN A 6 -28.11 -0.79 35.60
CA ASN A 6 -27.59 -1.15 34.27
C ASN A 6 -26.08 -1.39 34.30
N ILE A 7 -25.31 -0.55 34.99
CA ILE A 7 -23.87 -0.74 35.16
C ILE A 7 -23.58 -2.07 35.88
N LEU A 8 -24.34 -2.39 36.93
CA LEU A 8 -24.17 -3.64 37.67
C LEU A 8 -24.45 -4.88 36.79
N ILE A 9 -25.48 -4.83 35.94
CA ILE A 9 -25.80 -5.92 35.00
C ILE A 9 -24.68 -6.10 33.97
N ILE A 10 -24.15 -5.01 33.41
CA ILE A 10 -23.02 -5.04 32.47
C ILE A 10 -21.81 -5.73 33.12
N VAL A 11 -21.45 -5.32 34.34
CA VAL A 11 -20.32 -5.90 35.08
C VAL A 11 -20.52 -7.40 35.35
N ILE A 12 -21.72 -7.82 35.73
CA ILE A 12 -22.03 -9.24 36.02
C ILE A 12 -21.95 -10.12 34.77
N ILE A 13 -22.24 -9.58 33.58
CA ILE A 13 -22.26 -10.36 32.33
C ILE A 13 -20.89 -10.29 31.63
N GLU A 14 -20.29 -9.10 31.53
CA GLU A 14 -19.06 -8.90 30.77
C GLU A 14 -17.83 -9.47 31.48
N ILE A 15 -17.74 -9.38 32.81
CA ILE A 15 -16.56 -9.91 33.54
C ILE A 15 -16.44 -11.43 33.39
N PRO A 16 -17.49 -12.25 33.63
CA PRO A 16 -17.39 -13.69 33.40
C PRO A 16 -17.09 -14.05 31.95
N LEU A 17 -17.67 -13.31 30.99
CA LEU A 17 -17.41 -13.54 29.57
C LEU A 17 -15.94 -13.22 29.21
N PHE A 18 -15.37 -12.16 29.76
CA PHE A 18 -13.97 -11.82 29.59
C PHE A 18 -13.04 -12.87 30.22
N ILE A 19 -13.34 -13.32 31.44
CA ILE A 19 -12.58 -14.40 32.11
C ILE A 19 -12.60 -15.68 31.27
N LEU A 20 -13.75 -16.01 30.67
CA LEU A 20 -13.87 -17.16 29.77
C LEU A 20 -13.05 -17.01 28.48
N ALA A 21 -12.82 -15.77 28.02
CA ALA A 21 -12.00 -15.49 26.85
C ALA A 21 -10.48 -15.54 27.14
N ILE A 22 -10.04 -15.40 28.40
CA ILE A 22 -8.60 -15.35 28.77
C ILE A 22 -7.82 -16.58 28.26
N PRO A 23 -8.26 -17.84 28.47
CA PRO A 23 -7.53 -19.01 27.98
C PRO A 23 -7.33 -19.01 26.46
N PHE A 24 -8.34 -18.55 25.70
CA PHE A 24 -8.24 -18.43 24.25
C PHE A 24 -7.24 -17.34 23.85
N MET A 25 -7.24 -16.20 24.55
CA MET A 25 -6.30 -15.11 24.30
C MET A 25 -4.85 -15.54 24.56
N ILE A 26 -4.59 -16.32 25.62
CA ILE A 26 -3.26 -16.86 25.96
C ILE A 26 -2.71 -17.73 24.81
N VAL A 27 -3.55 -18.46 24.09
CA VAL A 27 -3.13 -19.32 22.97
C VAL A 27 -3.04 -18.54 21.66
N ILE A 28 -4.02 -17.68 21.35
CA ILE A 28 -4.12 -17.01 20.05
C ILE A 28 -3.05 -15.91 19.90
N ILE A 29 -2.78 -15.12 20.94
CA ILE A 29 -1.85 -13.98 20.86
C ILE A 29 -0.42 -14.43 20.50
N PRO A 30 0.21 -15.43 21.16
CA PRO A 30 1.56 -15.87 20.81
C PRO A 30 1.65 -16.45 19.39
N ILE A 31 0.63 -17.18 18.94
CA ILE A 31 0.58 -17.73 17.58
C ILE A 31 0.56 -16.59 16.56
N GLY A 32 -0.25 -15.55 16.80
CA GLY A 32 -0.29 -14.34 15.97
C GLY A 32 1.07 -13.64 15.92
N TYR A 33 1.73 -13.49 17.06
CA TYR A 33 3.05 -12.88 17.15
C TYR A 33 4.12 -13.66 16.36
N LEU A 34 4.17 -14.99 16.52
CA LEU A 34 5.10 -15.84 15.77
C LEU A 34 4.84 -15.80 14.26
N ARG A 35 3.57 -15.73 13.84
CA ARG A 35 3.21 -15.54 12.42
C ARG A 35 3.70 -14.19 11.91
N ARG A 36 3.55 -13.10 12.68
CA ARG A 36 4.03 -11.77 12.31
C ARG A 36 5.55 -11.75 12.12
N ILE A 37 6.33 -12.32 13.04
CA ILE A 37 7.79 -12.41 12.89
C ILE A 37 8.17 -13.17 11.61
N LYS A 38 7.53 -14.31 11.35
CA LYS A 38 7.79 -15.08 10.13
C LYS A 38 7.44 -14.29 8.87
N PHE A 39 6.34 -13.54 8.90
CA PHE A 39 5.94 -12.68 7.81
C PHE A 39 6.95 -11.54 7.58
N GLU A 40 7.37 -10.84 8.64
CA GLU A 40 8.35 -9.75 8.57
C GLU A 40 9.69 -10.21 8.00
N LYS A 41 10.16 -11.39 8.38
CA LYS A 41 11.36 -12.00 7.77
C LYS A 41 11.18 -12.23 6.27
N LYS A 42 10.06 -12.80 5.84
CA LYS A 42 9.78 -13.03 4.43
C LYS A 42 9.59 -11.72 3.66
N TYR A 43 8.97 -10.72 4.28
CA TYR A 43 8.78 -9.41 3.69
C TYR A 43 10.13 -8.69 3.52
N ALA A 44 11.04 -8.79 4.49
CA ALA A 44 12.40 -8.28 4.35
C ALA A 44 13.16 -8.96 3.20
N VAL A 45 13.00 -10.28 3.03
CA VAL A 45 13.55 -11.00 1.87
C VAL A 45 12.95 -10.46 0.57
N PHE A 46 11.62 -10.31 0.50
CA PHE A 46 10.94 -9.72 -0.67
C PHE A 46 11.48 -8.32 -1.01
N LEU A 47 11.69 -7.44 -0.02
CA LEU A 47 12.25 -6.11 -0.24
C LEU A 47 13.69 -6.17 -0.76
N ASN A 48 14.49 -7.15 -0.33
CA ASN A 48 15.86 -7.31 -0.82
C ASN A 48 15.89 -7.89 -2.24
N GLU A 49 15.08 -8.90 -2.53
CA GLU A 49 14.97 -9.52 -3.85
C GLU A 49 14.43 -8.55 -4.90
N ASN A 50 13.53 -7.63 -4.50
CA ASN A 50 12.96 -6.61 -5.38
C ASN A 50 13.69 -5.27 -5.25
N ASN A 51 14.91 -5.25 -4.72
CA ASN A 51 15.69 -4.03 -4.64
C ASN A 51 15.96 -3.48 -6.05
N GLY A 52 15.71 -2.18 -6.25
CA GLY A 52 15.80 -1.53 -7.55
C GLY A 52 14.46 -1.46 -8.31
N LYS A 53 13.46 -2.26 -7.93
CA LYS A 53 12.14 -2.23 -8.57
C LYS A 53 11.40 -0.90 -8.34
N ASN A 54 10.62 -0.54 -9.36
CA ASN A 54 9.78 0.65 -9.41
C ASN A 54 8.34 0.18 -9.60
N PHE A 55 7.39 0.79 -8.90
CA PHE A 55 5.99 0.42 -9.01
C PHE A 55 5.10 1.63 -9.15
N PHE A 56 4.19 1.57 -10.12
CA PHE A 56 3.11 2.53 -10.28
C PHE A 56 1.81 1.95 -9.75
N CYS A 57 1.22 2.61 -8.77
CA CYS A 57 0.06 2.12 -8.05
C CYS A 57 -1.17 2.98 -8.32
N TYR A 58 -2.27 2.35 -8.70
CA TYR A 58 -3.54 3.05 -8.91
C TYR A 58 -4.73 2.20 -8.49
N ASN A 59 -5.87 2.82 -8.30
CA ASN A 59 -7.07 2.17 -7.80
C ASN A 59 -8.22 2.19 -8.82
N ASN A 60 -9.34 1.59 -8.42
CA ASN A 60 -10.54 1.45 -9.25
C ASN A 60 -11.43 2.69 -9.36
N ARG A 61 -10.98 3.88 -8.93
CA ARG A 61 -11.78 5.12 -9.06
C ARG A 61 -12.01 5.43 -10.54
N LYS A 62 -13.28 5.39 -10.97
CA LYS A 62 -13.71 5.35 -12.38
C LYS A 62 -12.94 6.30 -13.32
N ASP A 63 -13.06 7.61 -13.12
CA ASP A 63 -12.46 8.61 -14.04
C ASP A 63 -10.93 8.55 -14.03
N SER A 64 -10.35 8.29 -12.85
CA SER A 64 -8.90 8.15 -12.68
C SER A 64 -8.38 6.91 -13.40
N LYS A 65 -9.05 5.76 -13.22
CA LYS A 65 -8.69 4.47 -13.80
C LYS A 65 -8.67 4.55 -15.33
N GLN A 66 -9.73 5.09 -15.93
CA GLN A 66 -9.84 5.16 -17.38
C GLN A 66 -8.71 6.03 -17.96
N TYR A 67 -8.54 7.25 -17.42
CA TYR A 67 -7.52 8.16 -17.89
C TYR A 67 -6.10 7.59 -17.73
N LEU A 68 -5.81 6.93 -16.60
CA LEU A 68 -4.51 6.28 -16.39
C LEU A 68 -4.25 5.21 -17.46
N LYS A 69 -5.21 4.31 -17.69
CA LYS A 69 -5.06 3.21 -18.64
C LYS A 69 -4.86 3.69 -20.08
N GLU A 70 -5.63 4.68 -20.50
CA GLU A 70 -5.60 5.17 -21.88
C GLU A 70 -4.45 6.15 -22.13
N THR A 71 -4.09 6.95 -21.12
CA THR A 71 -3.21 8.11 -21.32
C THR A 71 -1.86 7.96 -20.63
N ILE A 72 -1.80 7.47 -19.40
CA ILE A 72 -0.55 7.49 -18.62
C ILE A 72 0.23 6.19 -18.76
N LEU A 73 -0.39 5.04 -18.47
CA LEU A 73 0.26 3.73 -18.45
C LEU A 73 0.99 3.39 -19.77
N PRO A 74 0.45 3.68 -20.98
CA PRO A 74 1.14 3.35 -22.23
C PRO A 74 2.44 4.12 -22.47
N HIS A 75 2.72 5.14 -21.65
CA HIS A 75 3.90 6.00 -21.77
C HIS A 75 4.86 5.83 -20.59
N LEU A 76 4.56 4.89 -19.69
CA LEU A 76 5.47 4.52 -18.63
C LEU A 76 6.60 3.65 -19.19
N ASN A 77 7.76 3.71 -18.56
CA ASN A 77 8.86 2.82 -18.87
C ASN A 77 8.49 1.37 -18.47
N ASP A 78 8.84 0.39 -19.30
CA ASP A 78 8.58 -1.03 -19.07
C ASP A 78 9.21 -1.59 -17.78
N GLU A 79 10.22 -0.90 -17.22
CA GLU A 79 10.83 -1.21 -15.92
C GLU A 79 9.94 -0.86 -14.71
N ILE A 80 8.81 -0.18 -14.94
CA ILE A 80 7.85 0.18 -13.90
C ILE A 80 6.77 -0.89 -13.81
N ASP A 81 6.81 -1.68 -12.74
CA ASP A 81 5.80 -2.70 -12.47
C ASP A 81 4.47 -2.03 -12.09
N ILE A 82 3.36 -2.59 -12.59
CA ILE A 82 2.03 -2.03 -12.36
C ILE A 82 1.35 -2.75 -11.19
N VAL A 83 0.82 -1.97 -10.25
CA VAL A 83 0.01 -2.46 -9.13
C VAL A 83 -1.38 -1.83 -9.20
N TYR A 84 -2.39 -2.63 -9.49
CA TYR A 84 -3.78 -2.18 -9.54
C TYR A 84 -4.55 -2.65 -8.30
N LEU A 85 -5.22 -1.71 -7.63
CA LEU A 85 -6.05 -1.95 -6.47
C LEU A 85 -7.53 -1.88 -6.84
N ASP A 86 -8.20 -3.04 -6.88
CA ASP A 86 -9.65 -3.15 -7.06
C ASP A 86 -10.35 -3.42 -5.74
N GLY A 87 -10.69 -2.35 -5.02
CA GLY A 87 -11.19 -2.46 -3.65
C GLY A 87 -10.13 -3.11 -2.75
N ASN A 88 -10.40 -4.34 -2.29
CA ASN A 88 -9.46 -5.12 -1.47
C ASN A 88 -8.60 -6.10 -2.29
N LYS A 89 -8.86 -6.22 -3.60
CA LYS A 89 -8.11 -7.12 -4.48
C LYS A 89 -6.91 -6.39 -5.06
N ILE A 90 -5.75 -7.01 -4.96
CA ILE A 90 -4.49 -6.52 -5.54
C ILE A 90 -4.20 -7.33 -6.80
N GLU A 91 -3.98 -6.62 -7.91
CA GLU A 91 -3.56 -7.20 -9.18
C GLU A 91 -2.15 -6.70 -9.49
N SER A 92 -1.19 -7.63 -9.47
CA SER A 92 0.23 -7.40 -9.76
C SER A 92 0.91 -8.74 -10.02
N ASP A 93 2.07 -8.73 -10.69
CA ASP A 93 2.89 -9.93 -10.91
C ASP A 93 3.64 -10.40 -9.64
N HIS A 94 3.45 -9.69 -8.54
CA HIS A 94 4.12 -9.90 -7.26
C HIS A 94 3.21 -10.57 -6.23
N ASN A 95 3.82 -11.08 -5.16
CA ASN A 95 3.06 -11.68 -4.06
C ASN A 95 2.10 -10.66 -3.42
N SER A 96 0.80 -10.93 -3.51
CA SER A 96 -0.26 -10.02 -3.06
C SER A 96 -0.16 -9.66 -1.58
N ASN A 97 0.30 -10.55 -0.70
CA ASN A 97 0.44 -10.25 0.73
C ASN A 97 1.55 -9.23 0.99
N PHE A 98 2.67 -9.32 0.25
CA PHE A 98 3.78 -8.36 0.41
C PHE A 98 3.46 -7.02 -0.24
N ILE A 99 2.79 -7.03 -1.39
CA ILE A 99 2.29 -5.79 -1.98
C ILE A 99 1.25 -5.14 -1.07
N SER A 100 0.38 -5.93 -0.43
CA SER A 100 -0.58 -5.42 0.55
C SER A 100 0.14 -4.71 1.70
N GLU A 101 1.13 -5.35 2.33
CA GLU A 101 1.93 -4.72 3.40
C GLU A 101 2.63 -3.44 2.90
N ALA A 102 3.19 -3.45 1.68
CA ALA A 102 3.82 -2.28 1.08
C ALA A 102 2.82 -1.12 0.87
N LEU A 103 1.62 -1.42 0.38
CA LEU A 103 0.55 -0.45 0.19
C LEU A 103 0.05 0.12 1.53
N PHE A 104 -0.13 -0.73 2.55
CA PHE A 104 -0.51 -0.28 3.90
C PHE A 104 0.55 0.65 4.53
N GLY A 105 1.82 0.48 4.17
CA GLY A 105 2.93 1.32 4.64
C GLY A 105 3.04 2.70 3.98
N LEU A 106 2.21 3.03 2.98
CA LEU A 106 2.28 4.31 2.27
C LEU A 106 1.86 5.48 3.16
N LYS A 107 2.63 6.58 3.13
CA LYS A 107 2.37 7.77 3.96
C LYS A 107 1.03 8.44 3.65
N ASN A 108 0.53 8.29 2.42
CA ASN A 108 -0.74 8.85 1.96
C ASN A 108 -1.57 7.78 1.25
N TYR A 109 -1.76 6.61 1.86
CA TYR A 109 -2.46 5.46 1.29
C TYR A 109 -3.76 5.81 0.53
N ASN A 110 -4.60 6.72 1.06
CA ASN A 110 -5.87 7.08 0.43
C ASN A 110 -5.75 7.97 -0.83
N LYS A 111 -4.55 8.47 -1.15
CA LYS A 111 -4.31 9.44 -2.24
C LYS A 111 -3.63 8.76 -3.43
N PHE A 112 -4.39 7.97 -4.17
CA PHE A 112 -3.95 7.39 -5.44
C PHE A 112 -4.10 8.38 -6.60
N PRO A 113 -3.22 8.34 -7.63
CA PRO A 113 -2.16 7.35 -7.84
C PRO A 113 -0.94 7.56 -6.95
N HIS A 114 -0.18 6.48 -6.75
CA HIS A 114 0.99 6.44 -5.89
C HIS A 114 2.17 5.86 -6.63
N LEU A 115 3.35 6.39 -6.36
CA LEU A 115 4.62 5.80 -6.78
C LEU A 115 5.24 5.14 -5.56
N MET A 116 5.81 3.95 -5.75
CA MET A 116 6.68 3.32 -4.76
C MET A 116 7.90 2.73 -5.44
N LYS A 117 9.05 2.79 -4.78
CA LYS A 117 10.29 2.17 -5.25
C LYS A 117 10.99 1.51 -4.08
N ILE A 118 11.69 0.41 -4.35
CA ILE A 118 12.44 -0.31 -3.32
C ILE A 118 13.92 -0.01 -3.51
N ARG A 119 14.57 0.53 -2.48
CA ARG A 119 16.00 0.86 -2.49
C ARG A 119 16.64 0.48 -1.16
N ASN A 120 17.74 -0.26 -1.22
CA ASN A 120 18.49 -0.78 -0.08
C ASN A 120 17.58 -1.48 0.94
N GLY A 121 16.68 -2.34 0.46
CA GLY A 121 15.74 -3.10 1.29
C GLY A 121 14.66 -2.24 1.97
N LYS A 122 14.47 -0.99 1.53
CA LYS A 122 13.45 -0.07 2.06
C LYS A 122 12.47 0.36 0.99
N LEU A 123 11.21 0.47 1.38
CA LEU A 123 10.17 1.06 0.56
C LEU A 123 10.24 2.59 0.65
N ILE A 124 10.25 3.26 -0.49
CA ILE A 124 10.19 4.71 -0.61
C ILE A 124 8.96 5.04 -1.44
N ASP A 125 8.11 5.93 -0.95
CA ASP A 125 6.84 6.26 -1.58
C ASP A 125 6.63 7.75 -1.84
N LYS A 126 5.80 8.05 -2.84
CA LYS A 126 5.30 9.39 -3.12
C LYS A 126 3.93 9.34 -3.78
N SER A 127 2.95 10.00 -3.17
CA SER A 127 1.66 10.22 -3.83
C SER A 127 1.85 11.23 -4.97
N ILE A 128 1.25 10.91 -6.11
CA ILE A 128 1.15 11.82 -7.26
C ILE A 128 -0.32 12.20 -7.53
N ASN A 129 -1.21 12.02 -6.54
CA ASN A 129 -2.62 12.37 -6.65
C ASN A 129 -2.83 13.84 -7.07
N ASN A 130 -2.19 14.79 -6.38
CA ASN A 130 -2.32 16.21 -6.72
C ASN A 130 -1.85 16.53 -8.15
N PRO A 131 -0.61 16.20 -8.58
CA PRO A 131 -0.18 16.45 -9.95
C PRO A 131 -1.02 15.68 -10.98
N PHE A 132 -1.50 14.48 -10.65
CA PHE A 132 -2.42 13.72 -11.51
C PHE A 132 -3.75 14.45 -11.73
N TYR A 133 -4.42 14.91 -10.67
CA TYR A 133 -5.70 15.61 -10.80
C TYR A 133 -5.56 17.00 -11.43
N ASN A 134 -4.39 17.64 -11.32
CA ASN A 134 -4.11 18.84 -12.10
C ASN A 134 -4.10 18.56 -13.61
N VAL A 135 -3.56 17.43 -14.04
CA VAL A 135 -3.60 17.02 -15.45
C VAL A 135 -5.01 16.62 -15.87
N LEU A 136 -5.68 15.77 -15.07
CA LEU A 136 -7.01 15.25 -15.38
C LEU A 136 -8.08 16.35 -15.46
N ASN A 137 -8.09 17.28 -14.50
CA ASN A 137 -9.19 18.24 -14.36
C ASN A 137 -8.84 19.65 -14.86
N MET A 138 -7.55 20.02 -14.88
CA MET A 138 -7.13 21.40 -15.20
C MET A 138 -6.38 21.51 -16.54
N ASN A 139 -6.40 20.45 -17.37
CA ASN A 139 -5.70 20.38 -18.66
C ASN A 139 -4.22 20.78 -18.58
N LYS A 140 -3.57 20.57 -17.43
CA LYS A 140 -2.13 20.78 -17.31
C LYS A 140 -1.37 19.77 -18.14
N SER A 141 -0.13 20.11 -18.49
CA SER A 141 0.72 19.28 -19.33
C SER A 141 0.95 17.89 -18.72
N LYS A 142 0.54 16.85 -19.45
CA LYS A 142 0.87 15.45 -19.15
C LYS A 142 2.38 15.22 -19.02
N THR A 143 3.19 15.97 -19.77
CA THR A 143 4.65 15.88 -19.74
C THR A 143 5.21 16.19 -18.35
N GLU A 144 4.59 17.10 -17.60
CA GLU A 144 5.00 17.44 -16.24
C GLU A 144 4.78 16.27 -15.27
N LEU A 145 3.64 15.56 -15.42
CA LEU A 145 3.34 14.37 -14.64
C LEU A 145 4.30 13.22 -14.97
N LEU A 146 4.53 12.94 -16.26
CA LEU A 146 5.48 11.91 -16.69
C LEU A 146 6.91 12.23 -16.22
N ASN A 147 7.33 13.49 -16.29
CA ASN A 147 8.63 13.90 -15.77
C ASN A 147 8.72 13.70 -14.25
N THR A 148 7.65 14.00 -13.51
CA THR A 148 7.59 13.75 -12.06
C THR A 148 7.79 12.26 -11.74
N ILE A 149 7.18 11.38 -12.55
CA ILE A 149 7.31 9.93 -12.42
C ILE A 149 8.76 9.50 -12.72
N ASN A 150 9.33 9.94 -13.83
CA ASN A 150 10.70 9.60 -14.24
C ASN A 150 11.75 10.10 -13.24
N VAL A 151 11.59 11.32 -12.71
CA VAL A 151 12.46 11.88 -11.67
C VAL A 151 12.37 11.07 -10.39
N PHE A 152 11.16 10.68 -9.96
CA PHE A 152 11.00 9.87 -8.76
C PHE A 152 11.70 8.52 -8.88
N PHE A 153 11.60 7.88 -10.05
CA PHE A 153 12.22 6.58 -10.31
C PHE A 153 13.68 6.64 -10.76
N GLU A 154 14.23 7.84 -10.94
CA GLU A 154 15.61 8.08 -11.42
C GLU A 154 15.87 7.51 -12.82
N LEU A 155 14.83 7.31 -13.64
CA LEU A 155 14.92 6.71 -14.98
C LEU A 155 15.70 7.58 -15.99
N ASN A 156 15.91 8.86 -15.66
CA ASN A 156 16.67 9.80 -16.48
C ASN A 156 18.17 9.87 -16.10
N LYS A 157 18.63 9.10 -15.11
CA LYS A 157 20.04 9.10 -14.68
C LYS A 157 20.65 7.71 -14.82
N ILE A 158 21.57 7.61 -15.78
CA ILE A 158 22.70 6.66 -15.89
C ILE A 158 22.48 5.47 -16.86
N LYS A 159 22.65 5.73 -18.17
CA LYS A 159 23.60 4.93 -18.98
C LYS A 159 24.99 5.53 -18.77
N ASN A 160 25.67 5.17 -17.68
CA ASN A 160 27.13 5.28 -17.68
C ASN A 160 27.64 3.99 -18.32
N VAL A 161 27.96 4.12 -19.60
CA VAL A 161 28.80 3.16 -20.30
C VAL A 161 30.14 3.15 -19.57
N THR A 162 30.52 2.00 -19.03
CA THR A 162 31.92 1.66 -18.77
C THR A 162 32.26 0.50 -19.69
#